data_AF-A0A1B6MR03-F1
#
_entry.id   AF-A0A1B6MR03-F1
#
_cell.length_a   1.000
_cell.length_b   1.000
_cell.length_c   1.000
_cell.angle_alpha   90.00
_cell.angle_beta   90.00
_cell.angle_gamma   90.00
#
_symmetry.space_group_name_H-M   'P 1'
#
loop_
_entity.id
_entity.type
_entity.pdbx_description
1 polymer ?
#
loop_
_entity_poly.entity_id
_entity_poly.type
_entity_poly.pdbx_seq_one_letter_code
_entity_poly.pdbx_strand_id
1 'polypeptide(L)'
;MYNSSIPIVANPRQSHCILLVQVGSLATRTFLEYESVTDCILGISKVYEEYLGVAHPLTPQITYNASQLLKFIEDVPDMSCLVYQQASNMYVPYNKLWIMEKVLNHFKRTIGPENIT
;
A
#
# COMPACT_ATOMS: atom_id res chain seq x y z
N MET A 1 12.73 40.49 -12.01
CA MET A 1 12.44 39.72 -10.78
C MET A 1 11.89 38.37 -11.22
N TYR A 2 12.76 37.35 -11.30
CA TYR A 2 12.36 36.01 -11.71
C TYR A 2 11.56 35.41 -10.55
N ASN A 3 10.26 35.18 -10.75
CA ASN A 3 9.43 34.56 -9.73
C ASN A 3 9.81 33.08 -9.68
N SER A 4 10.59 32.71 -8.66
CA SER A 4 11.02 31.35 -8.39
C SER A 4 9.85 30.52 -7.87
N SER A 5 8.92 30.17 -8.76
CA SER A 5 7.97 29.08 -8.49
C SER A 5 8.78 27.78 -8.45
N ILE A 6 9.23 27.43 -7.25
CA ILE A 6 9.76 26.10 -6.93
C ILE A 6 8.77 25.09 -7.53
N PRO A 7 9.19 24.14 -8.38
CA PRO A 7 8.27 23.11 -8.85
C PRO A 7 7.71 22.45 -7.60
N ILE A 8 6.38 22.47 -7.47
CA ILE A 8 5.67 21.78 -6.39
C ILE A 8 6.06 20.31 -6.55
N VAL A 9 7.06 19.87 -5.80
CA VAL A 9 7.44 18.46 -5.76
C VAL A 9 6.25 17.80 -5.08
N ALA A 10 5.34 17.28 -5.89
CA ALA A 10 4.17 16.56 -5.42
C ALA A 10 4.66 15.49 -4.45
N ASN A 11 4.28 15.61 -3.18
CA ASN A 11 4.67 14.64 -2.18
C ASN A 11 3.90 13.35 -2.51
N PRO A 12 4.56 12.27 -2.97
CA PRO A 12 3.85 11.07 -3.35
C PRO A 12 3.05 10.48 -2.19
N ARG A 13 3.36 10.85 -0.93
CA ARG A 13 2.57 10.44 0.22
C ARG A 13 1.16 11.01 0.26
N GLN A 14 0.87 12.13 -0.42
CA GLN A 14 -0.42 12.83 -0.48
C GLN A 14 -1.07 12.72 -1.87
N SER A 15 -0.54 11.85 -2.72
CA SER A 15 -1.09 11.59 -4.05
C SER A 15 -2.20 10.55 -3.98
N HIS A 16 -3.31 10.81 -4.68
CA HIS A 16 -4.36 9.83 -4.91
C HIS A 16 -3.77 8.53 -5.46
N CYS A 17 -4.24 7.40 -4.92
CA CYS A 17 -3.70 6.09 -5.19
C CYS A 17 -4.85 5.10 -5.44
N ILE A 18 -4.79 4.42 -6.57
CA ILE A 18 -5.72 3.34 -6.92
C ILE A 18 -4.97 2.03 -6.77
N LEU A 19 -5.39 1.17 -5.84
CA LEU A 19 -4.88 -0.18 -5.67
C LEU A 19 -5.68 -1.13 -6.56
N LEU A 20 -5.00 -1.92 -7.38
CA LEU A 20 -5.54 -3.03 -8.15
C LEU A 20 -5.15 -4.32 -7.44
N VAL A 21 -6.12 -5.16 -7.09
CA VAL A 21 -5.86 -6.35 -6.27
C VAL A 21 -6.66 -7.56 -6.75
N GLN A 22 -5.99 -8.72 -6.73
CA GLN A 22 -6.59 -10.03 -6.91
C GLN A 22 -6.03 -10.95 -5.82
N VAL A 23 -6.85 -11.29 -4.81
CA VAL A 23 -6.42 -12.13 -3.69
C VAL A 23 -6.56 -13.63 -4.01
N GLY A 24 -7.56 -14.02 -4.82
CA GLY A 24 -7.85 -15.41 -5.15
C GLY A 24 -8.07 -15.64 -6.64
N SER A 25 -9.24 -16.20 -6.99
CA SER A 25 -9.59 -16.45 -8.40
C SER A 25 -9.72 -15.14 -9.20
N LEU A 26 -9.76 -15.25 -10.53
CA LEU A 26 -9.93 -14.08 -11.41
C LEU A 26 -11.19 -13.24 -11.10
N ALA A 27 -12.23 -13.87 -10.53
CA ALA A 27 -13.45 -13.18 -10.13
C ALA A 27 -13.27 -12.25 -8.91
N THR A 28 -12.17 -12.40 -8.17
CA THR A 28 -11.84 -11.55 -7.01
C THR A 28 -11.11 -10.25 -7.39
N ARG A 29 -10.86 -10.02 -8.69
CA ARG A 29 -10.25 -8.79 -9.18
C ARG A 29 -11.12 -7.60 -8.83
N THR A 30 -10.54 -6.67 -8.08
CA THR A 30 -11.20 -5.43 -7.70
C THR A 30 -10.17 -4.31 -7.63
N PHE A 31 -10.67 -3.09 -7.45
CA PHE A 31 -9.86 -1.92 -7.19
C PHE A 31 -10.33 -1.20 -5.93
N LEU A 32 -9.42 -0.52 -5.26
CA LEU A 32 -9.68 0.31 -4.09
C LEU A 32 -9.02 1.67 -4.30
N GLU A 33 -9.72 2.74 -3.93
CA GLU A 33 -9.23 4.12 -4.08
C GLU A 33 -8.87 4.70 -2.72
N TYR A 34 -7.80 5.50 -2.72
CA TYR A 34 -7.27 6.14 -1.53
C TYR A 34 -6.81 7.56 -1.87
N GLU A 35 -7.07 8.50 -0.97
CA GLU A 35 -6.63 9.89 -1.10
C GLU A 35 -5.09 10.04 -1.08
N SER A 36 -4.40 9.02 -0.55
CA SER A 36 -2.97 9.09 -0.31
C SER A 36 -2.30 7.71 -0.42
N VAL A 37 -1.02 7.67 -0.80
CA VAL A 37 -0.25 6.42 -0.77
C VAL A 37 -0.18 5.84 0.64
N THR A 38 -0.17 6.67 1.67
CA THR A 38 -0.14 6.19 3.06
C THR A 38 -1.42 5.44 3.41
N ASP A 39 -2.58 5.99 3.02
CA ASP A 39 -3.88 5.34 3.21
C ASP A 39 -4.00 4.06 2.40
N CYS A 40 -3.41 4.02 1.19
CA CYS A 40 -3.30 2.80 0.41
C CYS A 40 -2.51 1.71 1.14
N ILE A 41 -1.40 2.05 1.80
CA ILE A 41 -0.62 1.09 2.59
C ILE A 41 -1.43 0.56 3.78
N LEU A 42 -2.15 1.43 4.49
CA LEU A 42 -3.06 1.02 5.57
C LEU A 42 -4.24 0.17 5.04
N GLY A 43 -4.70 0.45 3.82
CA GLY A 43 -5.72 -0.32 3.13
C GLY A 43 -5.28 -1.75 2.83
N ILE A 44 -4.01 -1.95 2.44
CA ILE A 44 -3.46 -3.29 2.21
C ILE A 44 -3.46 -4.13 3.49
N SER A 45 -3.19 -3.52 4.64
CA SER A 45 -3.34 -4.16 5.95
C SER A 45 -4.77 -4.66 6.19
N LYS A 46 -5.79 -3.85 5.86
CA LYS A 46 -7.20 -4.25 5.98
C LYS A 46 -7.57 -5.40 5.04
N VAL A 47 -7.09 -5.37 3.79
CA VAL A 47 -7.30 -6.48 2.83
C VAL A 47 -6.72 -7.79 3.39
N TYR A 48 -5.55 -7.72 4.04
CA TYR A 48 -4.97 -8.89 4.68
C TYR A 48 -5.76 -9.35 5.92
N GLU A 49 -6.26 -8.43 6.73
CA GLU A 49 -7.12 -8.73 7.88
C GLU A 49 -8.41 -9.42 7.46
N GLU A 50 -9.05 -8.96 6.37
CA GLU A 50 -10.22 -9.61 5.78
C GLU A 50 -9.90 -11.02 5.28
N TYR A 51 -8.76 -11.18 4.59
CA TYR A 51 -8.27 -12.49 4.15
C TYR A 51 -8.06 -13.45 5.34
N LEU A 52 -7.44 -12.98 6.42
CA LEU A 52 -7.23 -13.76 7.64
C LEU A 52 -8.54 -14.09 8.36
N GLY A 53 -9.50 -13.16 8.39
CA GLY A 53 -10.81 -13.38 9.01
C GLY A 53 -11.62 -14.47 8.32
N VAL A 54 -11.53 -14.58 6.99
CA VAL A 54 -12.13 -15.67 6.22
C VAL A 54 -11.43 -17.01 6.51
N ALA A 55 -10.10 -17.00 6.64
CA ALA A 55 -9.30 -18.21 6.91
C ALA A 55 -9.44 -18.72 8.37
N HIS A 56 -9.68 -17.82 9.33
CA HIS A 56 -9.72 -18.11 10.76
C HIS A 56 -10.99 -17.53 11.43
N PRO A 57 -12.19 -18.05 11.09
CA PRO A 57 -13.47 -17.47 11.53
C PRO A 57 -13.69 -17.51 13.05
N LEU A 58 -12.92 -18.32 13.78
CA LEU A 58 -13.00 -18.46 15.24
C LEU A 58 -12.04 -17.52 16.00
N THR A 59 -11.21 -16.75 15.29
CA THR A 59 -10.20 -15.86 15.88
C THR A 59 -10.60 -14.40 15.63
N PRO A 60 -11.33 -13.76 16.56
CA PRO A 60 -11.90 -12.43 16.34
C PRO A 60 -10.86 -11.30 16.31
N GLN A 61 -9.67 -11.51 16.88
CA GLN A 61 -8.53 -10.60 16.76
C GLN A 61 -7.30 -11.39 16.34
N ILE A 62 -6.92 -11.26 15.08
CA ILE A 62 -5.72 -11.86 14.53
C ILE A 62 -4.64 -10.79 14.52
N THR A 63 -3.55 -11.04 15.24
CA THR A 63 -2.35 -10.21 15.17
C THR A 63 -1.41 -10.80 14.11
N TYR A 64 -0.76 -9.92 13.34
CA TYR A 64 0.24 -10.31 12.36
C TYR A 64 1.42 -9.34 12.39
N ASN A 65 2.59 -9.83 11.96
CA ASN A 65 3.79 -9.00 11.83
C ASN A 65 4.03 -8.55 10.38
N ALA A 66 4.99 -7.64 10.20
CA ALA A 66 5.33 -7.13 8.87
C ALA A 66 5.73 -8.22 7.88
N SER A 67 6.46 -9.26 8.32
CA SER A 67 6.90 -10.36 7.45
C SER A 67 5.71 -11.16 6.91
N GLN A 68 4.68 -11.40 7.72
CA GLN A 68 3.47 -12.09 7.29
C GLN A 68 2.69 -11.28 6.26
N LEU A 69 2.54 -9.96 6.47
CA LEU A 69 1.89 -9.08 5.49
C LEU A 69 2.68 -9.01 4.17
N LEU A 70 4.01 -8.89 4.24
CA LEU A 70 4.87 -8.88 3.05
C LEU A 70 4.77 -10.20 2.29
N LYS A 71 4.69 -11.32 2.99
CA LYS A 71 4.51 -12.64 2.37
C LYS A 71 3.16 -12.75 1.68
N PHE A 72 2.09 -12.25 2.30
CA PHE A 72 0.78 -12.16 1.66
C PHE A 72 0.81 -11.36 0.36
N ILE A 73 1.45 -10.17 0.35
CA ILE A 73 1.58 -9.34 -0.86
C ILE A 73 2.35 -10.06 -1.97
N GLU A 74 3.39 -10.82 -1.61
CA GLU A 74 4.16 -11.63 -2.56
C GLU A 74 3.32 -12.75 -3.17
N ASP A 75 2.53 -13.45 -2.34
CA ASP A 75 1.82 -14.67 -2.71
C ASP A 75 0.49 -14.43 -3.44
N VAL A 76 -0.16 -13.27 -3.26
CA VAL A 76 -1.39 -12.96 -4.01
C VAL A 76 -1.10 -12.97 -5.52
N PRO A 77 -2.02 -13.41 -6.38
CA PRO A 77 -1.82 -13.42 -7.83
C PRO A 77 -1.43 -12.06 -8.40
N ASP A 78 -2.14 -11.00 -8.02
CA ASP A 78 -1.88 -9.65 -8.52
C ASP A 78 -2.13 -8.58 -7.45
N MET A 79 -1.20 -7.65 -7.37
CA MET A 79 -1.29 -6.45 -6.55
C MET A 79 -0.40 -5.37 -7.16
N SER A 80 -1.01 -4.31 -7.66
CA SER A 80 -0.32 -3.17 -8.25
C SER A 80 -1.07 -1.90 -7.87
N CYS A 81 -0.43 -0.74 -7.97
CA CYS A 81 -1.12 0.52 -7.71
C CYS A 81 -0.78 1.58 -8.74
N LEU A 82 -1.72 2.50 -8.94
CA LEU A 82 -1.59 3.67 -9.78
C LEU A 82 -1.52 4.88 -8.86
N VAL A 83 -0.42 5.63 -8.90
CA VAL A 83 -0.27 6.83 -8.07
C VAL A 83 -0.32 8.06 -8.96
N TYR A 84 -1.20 8.99 -8.60
CA TYR A 84 -1.35 10.24 -9.33
C TYR A 84 -0.13 11.14 -9.17
N GLN A 85 0.44 11.58 -10.28
CA GLN A 85 1.55 12.53 -10.32
C GLN A 85 1.05 13.86 -10.87
N GLN A 86 0.97 14.86 -10.00
CA GLN A 86 0.48 16.20 -10.37
C GLN A 86 1.36 16.88 -11.42
N ALA A 87 2.68 16.65 -11.40
CA ALA A 87 3.63 17.29 -12.32
C ALA A 87 3.38 16.88 -13.79
N SER A 88 3.02 15.62 -14.01
CA SER A 88 2.71 15.07 -15.34
C SER A 88 1.21 14.99 -15.62
N ASN A 89 0.37 15.27 -14.60
CA ASN A 89 -1.08 15.09 -14.65
C ASN A 89 -1.49 13.66 -15.09
N MET A 90 -0.79 12.66 -14.58
CA MET A 90 -0.94 11.26 -15.00
C MET A 90 -0.84 10.30 -13.81
N TYR A 91 -1.47 9.13 -13.96
CA TYR A 91 -1.24 8.01 -13.05
C TYR A 91 -0.03 7.22 -13.50
N VAL A 92 0.90 6.98 -12.57
CA VAL A 92 2.07 6.14 -12.80
C VAL A 92 1.84 4.78 -12.14
N PRO A 93 2.01 3.67 -12.88
CA PRO A 93 1.86 2.33 -12.33
C PRO A 93 3.08 1.89 -11.52
N TYR A 94 2.81 1.21 -10.41
CA TYR A 94 3.78 0.61 -9.51
C TYR A 94 3.40 -0.85 -9.24
N ASN A 95 4.41 -1.71 -9.19
CA ASN A 95 4.26 -3.16 -9.01
C ASN A 95 4.33 -3.57 -7.52
N LYS A 96 4.17 -4.87 -7.26
CA LYS A 96 4.28 -5.47 -5.92
C LYS A 96 5.57 -5.10 -5.19
N LEU A 97 6.71 -5.10 -5.88
CA LEU A 97 8.01 -4.79 -5.25
C LEU A 97 8.02 -3.38 -4.65
N TRP A 98 7.48 -2.41 -5.38
CA TRP A 98 7.35 -1.05 -4.88
C TRP A 98 6.38 -0.97 -3.69
N ILE A 99 5.25 -1.67 -3.76
CA ILE A 99 4.28 -1.73 -2.66
C ILE A 99 4.92 -2.32 -1.40
N MET A 100 5.60 -3.46 -1.52
CA MET A 100 6.32 -4.11 -0.42
C MET A 100 7.36 -3.18 0.21
N GLU A 101 8.10 -2.42 -0.60
CA GLU A 101 9.04 -1.41 -0.10
C GLU A 101 8.33 -0.31 0.71
N LYS A 102 7.18 0.18 0.25
CA LYS A 102 6.39 1.19 0.98
C LYS A 102 5.79 0.66 2.26
N VAL A 103 5.29 -0.59 2.26
CA VAL A 103 4.84 -1.29 3.48
C VAL A 103 6.00 -1.39 4.48
N LEU A 104 7.14 -1.93 4.07
CA LEU A 104 8.31 -2.08 4.95
C LEU A 104 8.76 -0.73 5.54
N ASN A 105 8.81 0.32 4.71
CA ASN A 105 9.15 1.67 5.16
C ASN A 105 8.10 2.27 6.12
N HIS A 106 6.82 1.92 5.97
CA HIS A 106 5.77 2.31 6.90
C HIS A 106 6.00 1.67 8.28
N PHE A 107 6.19 0.34 8.33
CA PHE A 107 6.46 -0.39 9.59
C PHE A 107 7.73 0.09 10.31
N LYS A 108 8.82 0.34 9.57
CA LYS A 108 10.06 0.88 10.15
C LYS A 108 9.86 2.23 10.85
N ARG A 109 8.93 3.06 10.38
CA ARG A 109 8.64 4.37 10.96
C ARG A 109 7.71 4.28 12.16
N THR A 110 6.73 3.38 12.12
CA THR A 110 5.75 3.22 13.20
C THR A 110 6.34 2.51 14.42
N ILE A 111 7.38 1.68 14.25
CA ILE A 111 8.04 0.94 15.34
C ILE A 111 9.11 1.78 16.07
N GLY A 112 9.49 2.95 15.54
CA GLY A 112 10.52 3.82 16.12
C GLY A 112 11.94 3.23 16.02
N PRO A 113 13.00 4.06 16.10
CA PRO A 113 14.39 3.60 16.03
C PRO A 113 14.86 2.81 17.27
N GLU A 114 14.03 2.61 18.29
CA GLU A 114 14.48 2.04 19.58
C GLU A 114 14.48 0.50 19.65
N ASN A 115 14.14 -0.21 18.57
CA ASN A 115 14.12 -1.69 18.60
C ASN A 115 14.65 -2.35 17.33
N ILE A 116 15.71 -1.80 16.73
CA ILE A 116 16.53 -2.55 15.78
C ILE A 116 17.99 -2.31 16.16
N THR A 117 18.46 -3.10 17.13
CA THR A 117 19.87 -3.38 17.52
C THR A 117 20.85 -2.22 17.52
#